data_AF-A0A350MR35-F1
#
_entry.id   AF-A0A350MR35-F1
#
_cell.length_a   1.000
_cell.length_b   1.000
_cell.length_c   1.000
_cell.angle_alpha   90.00
_cell.angle_beta   90.00
_cell.angle_gamma   90.00
#
_symmetry.space_group_name_H-M   'P 1'
#
loop_
_entity.id
_entity.type
_entity.pdbx_description
1 polymer ?
#
loop_
_entity_poly.entity_id
_entity_poly.type
_entity_poly.pdbx_seq_one_letter_code
_entity_poly.pdbx_strand_id
1 'polypeptide(L)'
;MKRKRYSEQQIIRFLKEAEAGVPVTELIRQNGFSQSAYYKWKAKYSGMDISALKHLKELEEENRRLKQMYADLNLENQVLKDIVEKML
;
A
#
# COMPACT_ATOMS: atom_id res chain seq x y z
N MET A 1 0.45 -10.89 -25.43
CA MET A 1 -0.05 -11.52 -24.19
C MET A 1 -0.83 -10.51 -23.36
N LYS A 2 -2.07 -10.82 -22.95
CA LYS A 2 -2.81 -10.00 -21.98
C LYS A 2 -2.00 -9.95 -20.67
N ARG A 3 -1.70 -8.74 -20.17
CA ARG A 3 -1.05 -8.59 -18.85
C ARG A 3 -2.05 -9.00 -17.77
N LYS A 4 -1.85 -10.18 -17.19
CA LYS A 4 -2.59 -10.62 -16.00
C LYS A 4 -2.20 -9.69 -14.85
N ARG A 5 -3.17 -9.02 -14.22
CA ARG A 5 -2.93 -8.23 -13.00
C ARG A 5 -3.03 -9.17 -11.81
N TYR A 6 -2.06 -9.09 -10.90
CA TYR A 6 -2.03 -9.83 -9.65
C TYR A 6 -2.35 -8.88 -8.51
N SER A 7 -3.15 -9.33 -7.54
CA SER A 7 -3.36 -8.60 -6.30
C SER A 7 -2.09 -8.64 -5.44
N GLU A 8 -1.93 -7.69 -4.53
CA GLU A 8 -0.79 -7.68 -3.60
C GLU A 8 -0.78 -8.92 -2.71
N GLN A 9 -1.95 -9.44 -2.33
CA GLN A 9 -2.06 -10.69 -1.58
C GLN A 9 -1.55 -11.89 -2.38
N GLN A 10 -1.88 -11.98 -3.67
CA GLN A 10 -1.34 -13.02 -4.56
C GLN A 10 0.17 -12.90 -4.69
N ILE A 11 0.68 -11.68 -4.85
CA ILE A 11 2.11 -11.40 -4.95
C ILE A 11 2.84 -11.85 -3.68
N ILE A 12 2.36 -11.46 -2.49
CA ILE A 12 2.95 -11.87 -1.20
C ILE A 12 2.92 -13.40 -1.07
N ARG A 13 1.82 -14.04 -1.47
CA ARG A 13 1.73 -15.51 -1.46
C ARG A 13 2.81 -16.16 -2.32
N PHE A 14 3.04 -15.67 -3.55
CA PHE A 14 4.10 -16.19 -4.41
C PHE A 14 5.49 -15.99 -3.83
N LEU A 15 5.75 -14.85 -3.18
CA LEU A 15 7.03 -14.60 -2.52
C LEU A 15 7.25 -15.56 -1.34
N LYS A 16 6.21 -15.84 -0.55
CA LYS A 16 6.27 -16.81 0.55
C LYS A 16 6.47 -18.24 0.07
N GLU A 17 5.83 -18.65 -1.01
CA GLU A 17 6.05 -19.97 -1.62
C GLU A 17 7.52 -20.12 -2.06
N ALA A 18 8.10 -19.07 -2.63
CA ALA A 18 9.52 -19.06 -2.98
C ALA A 18 10.45 -19.05 -1.75
N GLU A 19 10.13 -18.31 -0.69
CA GLU A 19 10.85 -18.33 0.59
C GLU A 19 10.77 -19.70 1.28
N ALA A 20 9.65 -20.43 1.11
CA ALA A 20 9.47 -21.80 1.56
C ALA A 20 10.20 -22.85 0.69
N GLY A 21 10.92 -22.42 -0.35
CA GLY A 21 11.77 -23.27 -1.17
C GLY A 21 11.18 -23.69 -2.52
N VAL A 22 10.00 -23.20 -2.91
CA VAL A 22 9.45 -23.47 -4.25
C VAL A 22 10.31 -22.75 -5.30
N PRO A 23 10.80 -23.45 -6.34
CA PRO A 23 11.57 -22.81 -7.40
C PRO A 23 10.78 -21.70 -8.11
N VAL A 24 11.38 -20.52 -8.24
CA VAL A 24 10.76 -19.36 -8.91
C VAL A 24 10.37 -19.68 -10.36
N THR A 25 11.13 -20.53 -11.03
CA THR A 25 10.84 -21.02 -12.39
C THR A 25 9.52 -21.78 -12.46
N GLU A 26 9.19 -22.57 -11.43
CA GLU A 26 7.93 -23.28 -11.35
C GLU A 26 6.76 -22.33 -11.07
N LEU A 27 6.96 -21.36 -10.17
CA LEU A 27 5.94 -20.33 -9.89
C LEU A 27 5.62 -19.49 -11.14
N ILE A 28 6.63 -19.15 -11.94
CA ILE A 28 6.48 -18.47 -13.23
C ILE A 28 5.62 -19.31 -14.18
N ARG A 29 5.92 -20.61 -14.31
CA ARG A 29 5.21 -21.55 -15.19
C ARG A 29 3.76 -21.75 -14.78
N GLN A 30 3.50 -21.91 -13.48
CA GLN A 30 2.16 -22.16 -12.94
C GLN A 30 1.26 -20.92 -12.99
N ASN A 31 1.81 -19.75 -12.63
CA ASN A 31 0.99 -18.55 -12.42
C ASN A 31 0.96 -17.62 -13.64
N GLY A 32 1.99 -17.65 -14.48
CA GLY A 32 2.09 -16.88 -15.73
C GLY A 32 2.60 -15.45 -15.54
N PHE A 33 3.55 -15.22 -14.62
CA PHE A 33 4.26 -13.95 -14.47
C PHE A 33 5.71 -14.06 -14.94
N SER A 34 6.35 -12.94 -15.28
CA SER A 34 7.74 -12.95 -15.72
C SER A 34 8.72 -12.94 -14.54
N GLN A 35 9.94 -13.45 -14.75
CA GLN A 35 11.00 -13.39 -13.74
C GLN A 35 11.32 -11.96 -13.29
N SER A 36 11.28 -11.00 -14.23
CA SER A 36 11.42 -9.57 -13.89
C SER A 36 10.33 -9.07 -12.95
N ALA A 37 9.07 -9.52 -13.13
CA ALA A 37 7.98 -9.16 -12.23
C ALA A 37 8.22 -9.71 -10.82
N TYR A 38 8.67 -10.96 -10.70
CA TYR A 38 9.02 -11.58 -9.42
C TYR A 38 10.04 -10.76 -8.64
N TYR A 39 11.16 -10.37 -9.26
CA TYR A 39 12.19 -9.60 -8.56
C TYR A 39 11.74 -8.18 -8.19
N LYS A 40 10.89 -7.54 -9.02
CA LYS A 40 10.26 -6.26 -8.65
C LYS A 40 9.36 -6.41 -7.42
N TRP A 41 8.59 -7.50 -7.36
CA TRP A 41 7.76 -7.79 -6.20
C TRP A 41 8.58 -8.12 -4.96
N LYS A 42 9.65 -8.92 -5.11
CA LYS A 42 10.57 -9.22 -4.02
C LYS A 42 11.18 -7.93 -3.46
N ALA A 43 11.63 -7.00 -4.30
CA ALA A 43 12.15 -5.72 -3.84
C ALA A 43 11.10 -4.87 -3.09
N LYS A 44 9.83 -4.93 -3.50
CA LYS A 44 8.76 -4.12 -2.89
C LYS A 44 8.13 -4.73 -1.63
N TYR A 45 8.00 -6.07 -1.58
CA TYR A 45 7.19 -6.77 -0.59
C TYR A 45 7.94 -7.87 0.18
N SER A 46 9.24 -8.09 -0.05
CA SER A 46 9.98 -9.10 0.73
C SER A 46 9.97 -8.75 2.23
N GLY A 47 9.79 -9.76 3.07
CA GLY A 47 9.63 -9.59 4.52
C GLY A 47 8.27 -9.04 4.95
N MET A 48 7.36 -8.73 4.03
CA MET A 48 6.00 -8.27 4.36
C MET A 48 5.03 -9.44 4.49
N ASP A 49 4.38 -9.56 5.64
CA ASP A 49 3.26 -10.47 5.82
C ASP A 49 1.94 -9.88 5.28
N ILE A 50 0.98 -10.73 4.94
CA ILE A 50 -0.36 -10.31 4.50
C ILE A 50 -1.06 -9.50 5.62
N SER A 51 -0.86 -9.88 6.88
CA SER A 51 -1.38 -9.12 8.04
C SER A 51 -0.77 -7.72 8.11
N ALA A 52 0.56 -7.61 7.93
CA ALA A 52 1.28 -6.34 7.89
C ALA A 52 0.82 -5.46 6.72
N LEU A 53 0.56 -6.04 5.54
CA LEU A 53 0.00 -5.29 4.40
C LEU A 53 -1.40 -4.75 4.71
N LYS A 54 -2.25 -5.55 5.35
CA LYS A 54 -3.60 -5.11 5.74
C LYS A 54 -3.52 -3.94 6.73
N HIS A 55 -2.70 -4.09 7.76
CA HIS A 55 -2.49 -3.05 8.76
C HIS A 55 -1.91 -1.76 8.15
N LEU A 56 -0.96 -1.88 7.22
CA LEU A 56 -0.41 -0.73 6.50
C LEU A 56 -1.50 0.06 5.76
N LYS A 57 -2.41 -0.63 5.06
CA LYS A 57 -3.52 0.04 4.36
C LYS A 57 -4.50 0.73 5.29
N GLU A 58 -4.80 0.11 6.42
CA GLU A 58 -5.65 0.70 7.46
C GLU A 58 -4.99 1.99 8.02
N LEU A 59 -3.69 1.95 8.27
CA LEU A 59 -2.93 3.12 8.71
C LEU A 59 -2.86 4.22 7.64
N GLU A 60 -2.68 3.88 6.37
CA GLU A 60 -2.67 4.85 5.27
C GLU A 60 -4.03 5.55 5.13
N GLU A 61 -5.13 4.80 5.23
CA GLU A 61 -6.49 5.33 5.18
C GLU A 61 -6.79 6.23 6.38
N GLU A 62 -6.41 5.81 7.59
CA GLU A 62 -6.58 6.62 8.79
C GLU A 62 -5.73 7.90 8.72
N ASN A 63 -4.48 7.81 8.27
CA ASN A 63 -3.63 8.97 8.08
C ASN A 63 -4.23 9.96 7.08
N ARG A 64 -4.86 9.47 6.00
CA ARG A 64 -5.58 10.33 5.04
C ARG A 64 -6.74 11.06 5.71
N ARG A 65 -7.54 10.36 6.52
CA ARG A 65 -8.68 10.96 7.24
C ARG A 65 -8.22 12.01 8.25
N LEU A 66 -7.18 11.70 9.03
CA LEU A 66 -6.60 12.62 9.99
C LEU A 66 -6.06 13.89 9.33
N LYS A 67 -5.37 13.75 8.19
CA LYS A 67 -4.90 14.90 7.41
C LYS A 67 -6.04 15.78 6.89
N GLN A 68 -7.12 15.17 6.41
CA GLN A 68 -8.30 15.90 5.95
C GLN A 68 -8.94 16.67 7.10
N MET A 69 -9.21 15.99 8.22
CA MET A 69 -9.81 16.60 9.41
C MET A 69 -8.95 17.75 9.95
N TYR A 70 -7.63 17.59 9.96
CA TYR A 70 -6.72 18.67 10.36
C TYR A 70 -6.79 19.87 9.41
N ALA A 71 -6.83 19.63 8.09
CA ALA A 71 -6.94 20.70 7.11
C ALA A 71 -8.25 21.48 7.26
N ASP A 72 -9.36 20.78 7.44
CA ASP A 72 -10.69 21.37 7.65
C ASP A 72 -10.71 22.22 8.93
N LEU A 73 -10.25 21.66 10.06
CA LEU A 73 -10.19 22.37 11.34
C LEU A 73 -9.26 23.58 11.29
N ASN A 74 -8.12 23.46 10.61
CA ASN A 74 -7.18 24.57 10.45
C ASN A 74 -7.79 25.71 9.61
N LEU A 75 -8.55 25.37 8.55
CA LEU A 75 -9.25 26.35 7.73
C LEU A 75 -10.32 27.09 8.56
N GLU A 76 -11.13 26.37 9.34
CA GLU A 76 -12.10 26.98 10.26
C GLU A 76 -11.41 27.89 11.29
N ASN A 77 -10.29 27.44 11.86
CA ASN A 77 -9.53 28.25 12.82
C ASN A 77 -9.00 29.55 12.21
N GLN A 78 -8.51 29.51 10.98
CA GLN A 78 -8.06 30.71 10.25
C GLN A 78 -9.21 31.69 10.06
N VAL A 79 -10.36 31.22 9.58
CA VAL A 79 -11.55 32.07 9.39
C VAL A 79 -11.99 32.71 10.71
N LEU A 80 -12.01 31.97 11.81
CA LEU A 80 -12.37 32.50 13.12
C LEU A 80 -11.39 33.58 13.59
N LYS A 81 -10.08 33.37 13.40
CA LYS A 81 -9.07 34.38 13.74
C LYS A 81 -9.23 35.65 12.91
N ASP A 82 -9.43 35.52 11.59
CA ASP A 82 -9.65 36.67 10.70
C ASP A 82 -10.88 37.49 11.11
N ILE A 83 -11.96 36.83 11.57
CA ILE A 83 -13.16 37.51 12.06
C ILE A 83 -12.86 38.26 13.36
N VAL A 84 -12.15 37.63 14.31
CA VAL A 84 -11.77 38.27 15.58
C VAL A 84 -10.86 39.48 15.33
N GLU A 85 -9.87 39.35 14.45
CA GLU A 85 -8.96 40.44 14.08
C GLU A 85 -9.71 41.63 13.44
N LYS A 86 -10.76 41.38 12.66
CA LYS A 86 -11.59 42.45 12.06
C LYS A 86 -12.53 43.15 13.04
N MET A 87 -12.80 42.55 14.20
CA MET A 87 -13.67 43.11 15.24
C MET A 87 -12.91 43.89 16.32
N LEU A 88 -11.58 43.87 16.28
CA LEU A 88 -10.68 44.67 17.13
C LEU A 88 -10.25 45.95 16.39
#